data_AF-A0A0L0FYC3-F1
#
_entry.id   AF-A0A0L0FYC3-F1
#
_cell.length_a   1.000
_cell.length_b   1.000
_cell.length_c   1.000
_cell.angle_alpha   90.00
_cell.angle_beta   90.00
_cell.angle_gamma   90.00
#
_symmetry.space_group_name_H-M   'P 1'
#
loop_
_entity.id
_entity.type
_entity.pdbx_description
1 polymer ?
#
loop_
_entity_poly.entity_id
_entity_poly.type
_entity_poly.pdbx_seq_one_letter_code
_entity_poly.pdbx_strand_id
1 'polypeptide(L)'
;MRIRIAQNRIAQSHQSIKDKMDSGYVAVGTSSDPNLSPDPPRSRKSRTDSMCAEDGVVKFEATYLGTGLVPKNSINTRVVFRKVDAVLDSRKEPSDIVLAIADIQLSMLCEARDIIMPCRRIKGCLTQRHKGALLLCMLEEVRQGQFFCHVIEFRDPREGQRAHALVSDRIAGNKLLL
;
A
#
# COMPACT_ATOMS: atom_id res chain seq x y z
N MET A 1 -9.58 54.40 2.78
CA MET A 1 -9.26 54.49 1.33
C MET A 1 -8.36 53.30 1.01
N ARG A 2 -8.64 52.31 0.15
CA ARG A 2 -9.68 52.01 -0.85
C ARG A 2 -9.89 50.48 -0.85
N ILE A 3 -11.14 50.06 -0.87
CA ILE A 3 -11.58 48.73 -1.33
C ILE A 3 -11.40 48.68 -2.85
N ARG A 4 -10.94 47.57 -3.43
CA ARG A 4 -11.32 47.17 -4.80
C ARG A 4 -11.53 45.65 -4.92
N ILE A 5 -12.62 45.36 -5.60
CA ILE A 5 -13.27 44.09 -5.89
C ILE A 5 -12.74 43.53 -7.21
N ALA A 6 -12.91 42.21 -7.37
CA ALA A 6 -12.70 41.33 -8.52
C ALA A 6 -12.77 41.92 -9.93
N GLN A 7 -12.00 41.32 -10.85
CA GLN A 7 -12.41 41.17 -12.24
C GLN A 7 -12.10 39.75 -12.76
N ASN A 8 -13.19 39.02 -12.97
CA ASN A 8 -13.31 37.92 -13.91
C ASN A 8 -13.42 38.51 -15.33
N ARG A 9 -12.76 37.92 -16.34
CA ARG A 9 -13.30 37.87 -17.70
C ARG A 9 -12.64 36.78 -18.54
N ILE A 10 -13.51 35.86 -18.96
CA ILE A 10 -13.36 34.81 -19.96
C ILE A 10 -13.64 35.41 -21.34
N ALA A 11 -12.90 34.99 -22.37
CA ALA A 11 -13.36 34.72 -23.74
C ALA A 11 -12.14 34.25 -24.56
N GLN A 12 -12.07 32.97 -24.94
CA GLN A 12 -12.57 32.44 -26.24
C GLN A 12 -11.84 33.07 -27.43
N SER A 13 -10.83 32.40 -27.99
CA SER A 13 -10.91 31.33 -29.02
C SER A 13 -10.84 31.90 -30.44
N HIS A 14 -9.78 31.52 -31.16
CA HIS A 14 -9.72 31.14 -32.59
C HIS A 14 -8.22 30.95 -32.91
N GLN A 15 -7.69 29.73 -32.87
CA GLN A 15 -7.74 28.73 -33.94
C GLN A 15 -6.81 29.13 -35.11
N SER A 16 -5.60 28.59 -35.07
CA SER A 16 -4.91 28.17 -36.28
C SER A 16 -4.62 26.68 -36.11
N ILE A 17 -5.45 25.88 -36.77
CA ILE A 17 -5.25 24.45 -36.98
C ILE A 17 -4.26 24.35 -38.14
N LYS A 18 -3.13 23.70 -37.89
CA LYS A 18 -2.40 22.93 -38.89
C LYS A 18 -1.72 21.77 -38.17
N ASP A 19 -2.43 20.65 -38.19
CA ASP A 19 -1.96 19.28 -38.47
C ASP A 19 -0.55 18.92 -37.98
N LYS A 20 -0.39 17.96 -37.05
CA LYS A 20 -0.61 16.51 -37.27
C LYS A 20 -0.48 15.84 -35.88
N MET A 21 -1.47 15.14 -35.29
CA MET A 21 -1.86 13.74 -35.53
C MET A 21 -0.73 12.88 -36.13
N ASP A 22 -0.25 11.78 -35.55
CA ASP A 22 -0.91 10.86 -34.65
C ASP A 22 0.09 9.79 -34.16
N SER A 23 -0.32 9.04 -33.13
CA SER A 23 -0.17 7.59 -33.01
C SER A 23 1.19 6.92 -33.34
N GLY A 24 1.85 6.43 -32.29
CA GLY A 24 2.88 5.40 -32.38
C GLY A 24 2.34 4.01 -32.00
N TYR A 25 1.37 3.49 -32.76
CA TYR A 25 1.24 2.05 -32.94
C TYR A 25 2.51 1.55 -33.65
N VAL A 26 3.19 0.54 -33.10
CA VAL A 26 4.17 -0.24 -33.87
C VAL A 26 3.43 -1.41 -34.51
N ALA A 27 2.90 -1.19 -35.71
CA ALA A 27 2.58 -2.28 -36.63
C ALA A 27 3.81 -2.52 -37.51
N VAL A 28 4.54 -3.60 -37.24
CA VAL A 28 5.51 -4.13 -38.21
C VAL A 28 4.72 -5.02 -39.16
N GLY A 29 4.36 -4.49 -40.32
CA GLY A 29 3.86 -5.25 -41.45
C GLY A 29 4.72 -4.95 -42.67
N THR A 30 5.64 -5.85 -43.02
CA THR A 30 6.19 -5.92 -44.38
C THR A 30 5.31 -6.87 -45.19
N SER A 31 4.84 -6.39 -46.34
CA SER A 31 3.88 -7.02 -47.24
C SER A 31 4.32 -8.37 -47.84
N SER A 32 3.33 -9.27 -47.96
CA SER A 32 3.05 -10.31 -48.98
C SER A 32 4.22 -10.94 -49.77
N ASP A 33 4.39 -12.26 -49.93
CA ASP A 33 3.42 -13.37 -50.09
C ASP A 33 4.15 -14.76 -50.04
N PRO A 34 3.50 -15.93 -50.26
CA PRO A 34 3.34 -17.04 -49.31
C PRO A 34 4.39 -18.16 -49.38
N ASN A 35 4.66 -18.84 -48.26
CA ASN A 35 4.71 -20.32 -48.17
C ASN A 35 5.23 -20.82 -46.82
N LEU A 36 4.47 -21.79 -46.27
CA LEU A 36 4.93 -23.01 -45.62
C LEU A 36 5.77 -22.94 -44.32
N SER A 37 5.06 -23.28 -43.24
CA SER A 37 5.38 -24.29 -42.23
C SER A 37 5.61 -23.77 -40.80
N PRO A 38 4.90 -24.33 -39.80
CA PRO A 38 5.14 -24.02 -38.39
C PRO A 38 6.28 -24.89 -37.86
N ASP A 39 7.27 -24.29 -37.19
CA ASP A 39 8.22 -25.04 -36.37
C ASP A 39 8.30 -24.46 -34.94
N PRO A 40 8.48 -25.31 -33.92
CA PRO A 40 8.01 -25.12 -32.54
C PRO A 40 8.91 -24.21 -31.68
N PRO A 41 8.42 -23.74 -30.52
CA PRO A 41 9.10 -22.71 -29.75
C PRO A 41 10.35 -23.26 -29.04
N ARG A 42 11.50 -22.63 -29.32
CA ARG A 42 12.72 -22.76 -28.51
C ARG A 42 12.49 -22.12 -27.14
N SER A 43 12.30 -22.99 -26.15
CA SER A 43 12.40 -22.72 -24.72
C SER A 43 13.63 -21.85 -24.41
N ARG A 44 13.39 -20.60 -23.99
CA ARG A 44 14.40 -19.77 -23.33
C ARG A 44 13.96 -19.62 -21.88
N LYS A 45 14.54 -20.45 -21.01
CA LYS A 45 14.49 -20.33 -19.55
C LYS A 45 15.02 -18.97 -19.14
N SER A 46 14.15 -17.98 -18.96
CA SER A 46 14.45 -16.81 -18.13
C SER A 46 14.21 -17.22 -16.68
N ARG A 47 15.35 -17.45 -16.01
CA ARG A 47 15.54 -17.56 -14.56
C ARG A 47 14.46 -16.80 -13.79
N THR A 48 13.43 -17.52 -13.37
CA THR A 48 12.59 -17.12 -12.24
C THR A 48 13.50 -17.12 -11.03
N ASP A 49 13.81 -15.94 -10.50
CA ASP A 49 14.22 -15.83 -9.11
C ASP A 49 13.09 -16.44 -8.29
N SER A 50 13.37 -17.61 -7.75
CA SER A 50 12.48 -18.43 -6.96
C SER A 50 12.20 -17.71 -5.65
N MET A 51 11.20 -16.83 -5.64
CA MET A 51 10.40 -16.63 -4.46
C MET A 51 9.51 -17.87 -4.35
N CYS A 52 9.86 -18.79 -3.46
CA CYS A 52 8.92 -19.82 -3.02
C CYS A 52 7.78 -19.11 -2.29
N ALA A 53 6.78 -18.65 -3.04
CA ALA A 53 5.46 -18.36 -2.50
C ALA A 53 4.78 -19.70 -2.26
N GLU A 54 5.19 -20.40 -1.21
CA GLU A 54 4.38 -21.50 -0.69
C GLU A 54 3.06 -20.87 -0.20
N ASP A 55 1.95 -21.27 -0.82
CA ASP A 55 0.55 -20.98 -0.46
C ASP A 55 0.00 -19.55 -0.64
N GLY A 56 0.59 -18.72 -1.52
CA GLY A 56 0.03 -17.37 -1.78
C GLY A 56 0.11 -16.42 -0.58
N VAL A 57 0.92 -16.77 0.42
CA VAL A 57 1.18 -15.96 1.61
C VAL A 57 2.47 -15.17 1.40
N VAL A 58 2.39 -13.84 1.52
CA VAL A 58 3.57 -12.97 1.53
C VAL A 58 3.95 -12.65 2.96
N LYS A 59 5.20 -12.89 3.32
CA LYS A 59 5.74 -12.67 4.66
C LYS A 59 6.72 -11.50 4.66
N PHE A 60 6.69 -10.73 5.74
CA PHE A 60 7.63 -9.63 5.97
C PHE A 60 8.16 -9.69 7.40
N GLU A 61 9.47 -9.58 7.56
CA GLU A 61 10.11 -9.40 8.86
C GLU A 61 9.91 -7.96 9.34
N ALA A 62 9.49 -7.79 10.58
CA ALA A 62 9.20 -6.48 11.14
C ALA A 62 9.30 -6.49 12.66
N THR A 63 9.24 -5.31 13.27
CA THR A 63 9.19 -5.17 14.72
C THR A 63 7.84 -4.59 15.14
N TYR A 64 7.08 -5.31 15.96
CA TYR A 64 5.84 -4.83 16.55
C TYR A 64 6.13 -3.93 17.74
N LEU A 65 5.70 -2.67 17.65
CA LEU A 65 5.94 -1.65 18.67
C LEU A 65 4.79 -1.54 19.68
N GLY A 66 3.61 -2.02 19.30
CA GLY A 66 2.44 -2.06 20.18
C GLY A 66 1.16 -1.58 19.52
N THR A 67 0.19 -1.25 20.36
CA THR A 67 -1.14 -0.80 19.92
C THR A 67 -1.64 0.38 20.76
N GLY A 68 -2.38 1.28 20.11
CA GLY A 68 -3.06 2.40 20.74
C GLY A 68 -4.54 2.45 20.35
N LEU A 69 -5.42 2.75 21.31
CA LEU A 69 -6.86 2.91 21.05
C LEU A 69 -7.14 4.25 20.36
N VAL A 70 -7.83 4.20 19.23
CA VAL A 70 -8.32 5.36 18.45
C VAL A 70 -9.85 5.48 18.63
N PRO A 71 -10.35 6.63 19.15
CA PRO A 71 -11.78 6.83 19.40
C PRO A 71 -12.66 6.96 18.15
N LYS A 72 -13.94 6.67 18.33
CA LYS A 72 -14.97 6.55 17.28
C LYS A 72 -15.26 7.76 16.40
N ASN A 73 -15.03 8.95 16.91
CA ASN A 73 -15.37 10.19 16.22
C ASN A 73 -14.12 11.00 15.87
N SER A 74 -12.96 10.35 15.78
CA SER A 74 -11.68 11.06 15.70
C SER A 74 -10.70 10.41 14.73
N ILE A 75 -11.17 9.51 13.87
CA ILE A 75 -10.28 8.83 12.93
C ILE A 75 -9.96 9.80 11.80
N ASN A 76 -8.80 10.42 11.92
CA ASN A 76 -8.12 11.14 10.87
C ASN A 76 -6.62 10.91 11.06
N THR A 77 -5.85 11.18 10.01
CA THR A 77 -4.41 10.94 9.97
C THR A 77 -3.67 11.57 11.15
N ARG A 78 -4.05 12.78 11.59
CA ARG A 78 -3.39 13.47 12.71
C ARG A 78 -3.60 12.75 14.04
N VAL A 79 -4.81 12.26 14.29
CA VAL A 79 -5.12 11.53 15.54
C VAL A 79 -4.42 10.18 15.55
N VAL A 80 -4.37 9.49 14.41
CA VAL A 80 -3.63 8.23 14.30
C VAL A 80 -2.15 8.45 14.58
N PHE A 81 -1.51 9.44 13.97
CA PHE A 81 -0.09 9.73 14.22
C PHE A 81 0.20 10.16 15.66
N ARG A 82 -0.68 10.92 16.31
CA ARG A 82 -0.54 11.18 17.76
C ARG A 82 -0.59 9.90 18.60
N LYS A 83 -1.34 8.89 18.17
CA LYS A 83 -1.37 7.58 18.84
C LYS A 83 -0.12 6.76 18.53
N VAL A 84 0.45 6.89 17.34
CA VAL A 84 1.76 6.30 17.00
C VAL A 84 2.84 6.88 17.91
N ASP A 85 2.90 8.21 18.05
CA ASP A 85 3.86 8.87 18.94
C ASP A 85 3.70 8.37 20.39
N ALA A 86 2.47 8.26 20.89
CA ALA A 86 2.22 7.71 22.23
C ALA A 86 2.63 6.23 22.40
N VAL A 87 2.59 5.43 21.33
CA VAL A 87 3.09 4.04 21.35
C VAL A 87 4.62 4.02 21.37
N LEU A 88 5.26 4.88 20.56
CA LEU A 88 6.72 5.04 20.53
C LEU A 88 7.29 5.53 21.87
N ASP A 89 6.56 6.41 22.56
CA ASP A 89 6.92 6.91 23.89
C ASP A 89 6.63 5.90 25.01
N SER A 90 5.88 4.83 24.70
CA SER A 90 5.57 3.80 25.70
C SER A 90 6.81 2.98 26.03
N ARG A 91 7.00 2.67 27.32
CA ARG A 91 8.12 1.81 27.78
C ARG A 91 7.88 0.31 27.50
N LYS A 92 7.00 -0.04 26.57
CA LYS A 92 6.75 -1.44 26.21
C LYS A 92 7.91 -1.93 25.35
N GLU A 93 8.40 -3.12 25.65
CA GLU A 93 9.44 -3.74 24.82
C GLU A 93 8.88 -4.12 23.46
N PRO A 94 9.53 -3.72 22.36
CA PRO A 94 9.22 -4.18 21.02
C PRO A 94 9.32 -5.70 20.91
N SER A 95 8.60 -6.28 19.95
CA SER A 95 8.69 -7.71 19.65
C SER A 95 8.96 -7.91 18.17
N ASP A 96 9.96 -8.71 17.84
CA ASP A 96 10.19 -9.11 16.45
C ASP A 96 9.07 -10.04 16.00
N ILE A 97 8.54 -9.77 14.81
CA ILE A 97 7.40 -10.46 14.24
C ILE A 97 7.63 -10.77 12.77
N VAL A 98 6.89 -11.77 12.29
CA VAL A 98 6.62 -11.97 10.87
C VAL A 98 5.20 -11.51 10.58
N LEU A 99 5.06 -10.45 9.78
CA LEU A 99 3.77 -10.04 9.22
C LEU A 99 3.47 -10.92 8.01
N ALA A 100 2.46 -11.79 8.13
CA ALA A 100 1.99 -12.64 7.05
C ALA A 100 0.69 -12.08 6.45
N ILE A 101 0.69 -11.92 5.14
CA ILE A 101 -0.45 -11.41 4.35
C ILE A 101 -0.84 -12.51 3.36
N ALA A 102 -1.98 -13.15 3.62
CA ALA A 102 -2.61 -14.13 2.75
C ALA A 102 -3.86 -13.54 2.09
N ASP A 103 -4.42 -14.23 1.09
CA ASP A 103 -5.57 -13.75 0.32
C ASP A 103 -6.81 -13.42 1.18
N ILE A 104 -7.03 -14.15 2.25
CA ILE A 104 -8.19 -14.00 3.13
C ILE A 104 -7.84 -13.58 4.56
N GLN A 105 -6.56 -13.46 4.89
CA GLN A 105 -6.13 -13.32 6.28
C GLN A 105 -4.83 -12.52 6.40
N LEU A 106 -4.84 -11.57 7.34
CA LEU A 106 -3.64 -10.92 7.83
C LEU A 106 -3.33 -11.45 9.24
N SER A 107 -2.08 -11.82 9.48
CA SER A 107 -1.63 -12.30 10.79
C SER A 107 -0.26 -11.77 11.14
N MET A 108 -0.04 -11.54 12.43
CA MET A 108 1.29 -11.27 12.98
C MET A 108 1.72 -12.50 13.78
N LEU A 109 2.89 -13.04 13.46
CA LEU A 109 3.51 -14.15 14.18
C LEU A 109 4.66 -13.59 15.01
N CYS A 110 4.61 -13.78 16.33
CA CYS A 110 5.71 -13.42 17.22
C CYS A 110 6.58 -14.65 17.47
N GLU A 111 7.79 -14.69 16.90
CA GLU A 111 8.70 -15.83 17.03
C GLU A 111 9.13 -16.07 18.48
N ALA A 112 9.28 -14.99 19.27
CA ALA A 112 9.68 -15.11 20.67
C ALA A 112 8.62 -15.76 21.57
N ARG A 113 7.37 -15.88 21.11
CA ARG A 113 6.22 -16.32 21.95
C ARG A 113 5.30 -17.35 21.28
N ASP A 114 5.57 -17.73 20.04
CA ASP A 114 4.67 -18.55 19.19
C ASP A 114 3.23 -18.02 19.14
N ILE A 115 3.03 -16.71 19.33
CA ILE A 115 1.70 -16.09 19.34
C ILE A 115 1.35 -15.66 17.92
N ILE A 116 0.25 -16.20 17.40
CA ILE A 116 -0.39 -15.72 16.19
C ILE A 116 -1.51 -14.75 16.58
N MET A 117 -1.37 -13.49 16.16
CA MET A 117 -2.43 -12.48 16.26
C MET A 117 -3.14 -12.36 14.91
N PRO A 118 -4.36 -12.92 14.74
CA PRO A 118 -5.13 -12.74 13.52
C PRO A 118 -5.75 -11.33 13.50
N CYS A 119 -5.46 -10.57 12.44
CA CYS A 119 -5.98 -9.24 12.21
C CYS A 119 -7.20 -9.33 11.30
N ARG A 120 -8.40 -9.44 11.87
CA ARG A 120 -9.60 -9.84 11.14
C ARG A 120 -10.43 -8.66 10.62
N ARG A 121 -10.29 -7.50 11.26
CA ARG A 121 -11.14 -6.34 10.97
C ARG A 121 -10.34 -5.09 10.64
N ILE A 122 -9.27 -5.25 9.85
CA ILE A 122 -8.52 -4.10 9.35
C ILE A 122 -9.43 -3.27 8.43
N LYS A 123 -9.56 -1.99 8.74
CA LYS A 123 -10.39 -1.03 8.00
C LYS A 123 -9.60 0.10 7.34
N GLY A 124 -8.35 0.27 7.75
CA GLY A 124 -7.46 1.32 7.26
C GLY A 124 -6.01 0.96 7.54
N CYS A 125 -5.11 1.48 6.71
CA CYS A 125 -3.69 1.49 7.02
C CYS A 125 -3.07 2.81 6.57
N LEU A 126 -2.01 3.23 7.27
CA LEU A 126 -1.25 4.44 7.02
C LEU A 126 0.23 4.15 7.21
N THR A 127 1.09 4.99 6.63
CA THR A 127 2.54 4.92 6.85
C THR A 127 3.10 6.23 7.39
N GLN A 128 4.10 6.14 8.26
CA GLN A 128 4.85 7.28 8.79
C GLN A 128 6.35 6.94 8.81
N ARG A 129 7.22 7.88 8.44
CA ARG A 129 8.67 7.68 8.62
C ARG A 129 9.09 8.03 10.04
N HIS A 130 9.94 7.19 10.62
CA HIS A 130 10.51 7.42 11.95
C HIS A 130 11.97 6.94 12.00
N LYS A 131 12.91 7.83 12.34
CA LYS A 131 14.35 7.52 12.51
C LYS A 131 14.97 6.69 11.37
N GLY A 132 14.56 6.95 10.12
CA GLY A 132 15.04 6.23 8.93
C GLY A 132 14.26 4.96 8.59
N ALA A 133 13.52 4.40 9.55
CA ALA A 133 12.58 3.30 9.35
C ALA A 133 11.22 3.78 8.80
N LEU A 134 10.39 2.83 8.38
CA LEU A 134 9.00 3.07 8.01
C LEU A 134 8.06 2.36 8.97
N LEU A 135 7.15 3.13 9.55
CA LEU A 135 6.09 2.63 10.41
C LEU A 135 4.85 2.35 9.56
N LEU A 136 4.34 1.14 9.63
CA LEU A 136 3.03 0.74 9.14
C LEU A 136 2.04 0.77 10.31
N CYS A 137 0.98 1.55 10.15
CA CYS A 137 -0.09 1.70 11.12
C CYS A 137 -1.33 1.00 10.58
N MET A 138 -1.78 -0.09 11.21
CA MET A 138 -3.00 -0.80 10.81
C MET A 138 -4.13 -0.51 11.79
N LEU A 139 -5.29 -0.11 11.27
CA LEU A 139 -6.48 0.21 12.06
C LEU A 139 -7.44 -0.99 12.06
N GLU A 140 -7.47 -1.71 13.17
CA GLU A 140 -8.41 -2.82 13.39
C GLU A 140 -9.65 -2.34 14.14
N GLU A 141 -10.84 -2.58 13.60
CA GLU A 141 -12.09 -2.28 14.28
C GLU A 141 -12.40 -3.33 15.36
N VAL A 142 -12.39 -2.92 16.62
CA VAL A 142 -12.59 -3.79 17.79
C VAL A 142 -14.05 -3.83 18.22
N ARG A 143 -14.69 -2.66 18.19
CA ARG A 143 -16.11 -2.43 18.46
C ARG A 143 -16.62 -1.43 17.45
N GLN A 144 -17.93 -1.32 17.27
CA GLN A 144 -18.51 -0.46 16.24
C GLN A 144 -17.97 0.98 16.35
N GLY A 145 -17.08 1.32 15.42
CA GLY A 145 -16.36 2.59 15.38
C GLY A 145 -15.20 2.76 16.35
N GLN A 146 -14.80 1.81 17.20
CA GLN A 146 -13.55 1.92 17.98
C GLN A 146 -12.44 1.11 17.34
N PHE A 147 -11.24 1.68 17.24
CA PHE A 147 -10.13 1.07 16.50
C PHE A 147 -8.90 0.88 17.37
N PHE A 148 -8.21 -0.25 17.19
CA PHE A 148 -6.82 -0.38 17.59
C PHE A 148 -5.92 0.04 16.42
N CYS A 149 -4.96 0.92 16.71
CA CYS A 149 -3.87 1.24 15.81
C CYS A 149 -2.68 0.37 16.18
N HIS A 150 -2.45 -0.68 15.41
CA HIS A 150 -1.26 -1.52 15.51
C HIS A 150 -0.09 -0.82 14.82
N VAL A 151 1.03 -0.66 15.52
CA VAL A 151 2.22 0.02 15.01
C VAL A 151 3.31 -1.00 14.77
N ILE A 152 3.73 -1.11 13.51
CA ILE A 152 4.74 -2.05 13.04
C ILE A 152 5.86 -1.26 12.39
N GLU A 153 7.10 -1.51 12.79
CA GLU A 153 8.29 -0.91 12.22
C GLU A 153 8.95 -1.83 11.21
N PHE A 154 9.29 -1.28 10.05
CA PHE A 154 10.13 -1.89 9.03
C PHE A 154 11.46 -1.15 8.95
N ARG A 155 12.55 -1.88 9.25
CA ARG A 155 13.92 -1.35 9.15
C ARG A 155 14.28 -0.99 7.71
N ASP A 156 13.84 -1.79 6.73
CA ASP A 156 13.86 -1.41 5.32
C ASP A 156 12.54 -0.71 4.93
N PRO A 157 12.56 0.61 4.64
CA PRO A 157 11.37 1.33 4.20
C PRO A 157 10.73 0.77 2.93
N ARG A 158 11.51 0.09 2.06
CA ARG A 158 10.99 -0.50 0.82
C ARG A 158 10.09 -1.68 1.11
N GLU A 159 10.46 -2.53 2.06
CA GLU A 159 9.63 -3.64 2.51
C GLU A 159 8.36 -3.13 3.18
N GLY A 160 8.47 -2.12 4.04
CA GLY A 160 7.30 -1.50 4.65
C GLY A 160 6.33 -0.88 3.64
N GLN A 161 6.83 -0.28 2.55
CA GLN A 161 5.98 0.21 1.47
C GLN A 161 5.29 -0.93 0.70
N ARG A 162 5.99 -2.04 0.44
CA ARG A 162 5.40 -3.23 -0.19
C ARG A 162 4.31 -3.84 0.69
N ALA A 163 4.57 -3.99 1.99
CA ALA A 163 3.58 -4.44 2.96
C ALA A 163 2.36 -3.51 2.98
N HIS A 164 2.58 -2.19 3.05
CA HIS A 164 1.49 -1.21 2.99
C HIS A 164 0.63 -1.33 1.72
N ALA A 165 1.25 -1.49 0.55
CA ALA A 165 0.54 -1.64 -0.72
C ALA A 165 -0.34 -2.90 -0.70
N LEU A 166 0.22 -4.05 -0.27
CA LEU A 166 -0.55 -5.29 -0.16
C LEU A 166 -1.70 -5.18 0.84
N VAL A 167 -1.48 -4.60 2.02
CA VAL A 167 -2.55 -4.36 2.99
C VAL A 167 -3.61 -3.43 2.42
N SER A 168 -3.20 -2.32 1.79
CA SER A 168 -4.07 -1.33 1.16
C SER A 168 -4.98 -1.95 0.11
N ASP A 169 -4.40 -2.76 -0.79
CA ASP A 169 -5.13 -3.45 -1.85
C ASP A 169 -6.16 -4.43 -1.27
N ARG A 170 -5.85 -5.09 -0.14
CA ARG A 170 -6.79 -5.98 0.54
C ARG A 170 -7.91 -5.25 1.28
N ILE A 171 -7.64 -4.08 1.86
CA ILE A 171 -8.68 -3.29 2.54
C ILE A 171 -9.50 -2.41 1.60
N ALA A 172 -9.07 -2.21 0.34
CA ALA A 172 -9.76 -1.35 -0.62
C ALA A 172 -11.20 -1.81 -0.92
N GLY A 173 -11.54 -3.08 -0.66
CA GLY A 173 -12.93 -3.58 -0.69
C GLY A 173 -13.79 -3.21 0.53
N ASN A 174 -13.21 -2.67 1.59
CA ASN A 174 -13.81 -2.45 2.92
C ASN A 174 -13.76 -0.99 3.41
N LYS A 175 -13.52 -0.03 2.49
CA LYS A 175 -13.10 1.36 2.78
C LYS A 175 -13.84 2.05 3.92
N LEU A 176 -13.07 2.38 4.96
CA LEU A 176 -13.24 3.63 5.71
C LEU A 176 -12.51 4.73 4.93
N LEU A 177 -13.24 5.77 4.51
CA LEU A 177 -12.65 6.99 3.94
C LEU A 177 -12.08 7.81 5.11
N LEU A 178 -10.75 7.87 5.21
CA LEU A 178 -10.02 8.72 6.16
C LEU A 178 -9.54 10.00 5.50
#